data_AF-A0A433SZB9-F1
#
_entry.id   AF-A0A433SZB9-F1
#
_cell.length_a   1.000
_cell.length_b   1.000
_cell.length_c   1.000
_cell.angle_alpha   90.00
_cell.angle_beta   90.00
_cell.angle_gamma   90.00
#
_symmetry.space_group_name_H-M   'P 1'
#
loop_
_entity.id
_entity.type
_entity.pdbx_description
1 polymer ?
#
loop_
_entity_poly.entity_id
_entity_poly.type
_entity_poly.pdbx_seq_one_letter_code
_entity_poly.pdbx_strand_id
1 'polypeptide(L)'
;MMRYVLNESRSRSRSRPHVDLGCWLLLRLRRLKSVGGCFNINSFEDEIKLYNICHWSRTMAKNSSHWSQGLLASMNDANAVVHSDDTVVVIKDKYPKALFHFLVLPRQKISSLKSVTAKDLSLLEYIHKKGEEIAQKANTELKFRFGYHAVPSMSHLHMHVISQDFNSPCLKTKKHWNSFTTEYFVDSEGKIEKVPLNSWGFFVSHVLFFIFFRCHVCKKQFPTIPSLKAHIVMHDVTVLKDS
;
A
#
# COMPACT_ATOMS: atom_id res chain seq x y z
N MET A 1 -58.91 -11.70 -27.03
CA MET A 1 -59.92 -11.74 -25.95
C MET A 1 -59.37 -12.62 -24.83
N MET A 2 -59.56 -12.21 -23.57
CA MET A 2 -59.29 -12.91 -22.30
C MET A 2 -57.81 -13.14 -21.93
N ARG A 3 -57.24 -12.38 -20.98
CA ARG A 3 -57.46 -12.30 -19.51
C ARG A 3 -57.02 -13.57 -18.78
N TYR A 4 -55.96 -13.44 -17.98
CA TYR A 4 -55.78 -14.22 -16.76
C TYR A 4 -55.68 -13.26 -15.57
N VAL A 5 -56.57 -13.50 -14.62
CA VAL A 5 -56.73 -12.84 -13.32
C VAL A 5 -56.13 -13.76 -12.25
N LEU A 6 -55.36 -13.13 -11.36
CA LEU A 6 -55.12 -13.36 -9.92
C LEU A 6 -55.77 -14.61 -9.27
N ASN A 7 -55.07 -15.31 -8.38
CA ASN A 7 -54.98 -14.90 -6.96
C ASN A 7 -54.00 -15.74 -6.12
N GLU A 8 -53.58 -15.11 -5.03
CA GLU A 8 -52.59 -15.46 -4.01
C GLU A 8 -52.99 -16.61 -3.07
N SER A 9 -51.98 -17.22 -2.44
CA SER A 9 -52.04 -17.50 -1.01
C SER A 9 -50.66 -17.43 -0.36
N ARG A 10 -50.52 -16.49 0.59
CA ARG A 10 -49.38 -16.23 1.48
C ARG A 10 -49.15 -17.37 2.48
N SER A 11 -47.88 -17.62 2.80
CA SER A 11 -47.45 -17.95 4.16
C SER A 11 -46.17 -17.16 4.51
N ARG A 12 -46.26 -16.31 5.53
CA ARG A 12 -45.18 -15.44 6.05
C ARG A 12 -44.20 -16.24 6.92
N SER A 13 -42.90 -16.08 6.68
CA SER A 13 -41.88 -16.18 7.73
C SER A 13 -40.99 -14.92 7.67
N ARG A 14 -40.80 -14.28 8.81
CA ARG A 14 -40.05 -13.02 8.98
C ARG A 14 -38.57 -13.35 9.19
N SER A 15 -37.69 -12.93 8.28
CA SER A 15 -36.25 -12.79 8.53
C SER A 15 -35.82 -11.34 8.29
N ARG A 16 -35.02 -10.83 9.22
CA ARG A 16 -34.67 -9.41 9.43
C ARG A 16 -33.85 -8.84 8.25
N PRO A 17 -34.03 -7.56 7.86
CA PRO A 17 -33.16 -6.91 6.90
C PRO A 17 -31.79 -6.63 7.55
N HIS A 18 -30.72 -6.99 6.84
CA HIS A 18 -29.34 -6.66 7.18
C HIS A 18 -29.15 -5.15 6.99
N VAL A 19 -29.24 -4.39 8.09
CA VAL A 19 -29.00 -2.95 8.11
C VAL A 19 -27.49 -2.70 8.07
N ASP A 20 -27.05 -2.06 6.98
CA ASP A 20 -25.69 -1.59 6.77
C ASP A 20 -25.35 -0.46 7.77
N LEU A 21 -24.42 -0.72 8.69
CA LEU A 21 -24.01 0.23 9.73
C LEU A 21 -23.38 1.52 9.16
N GLY A 22 -22.98 1.55 7.89
CA GLY A 22 -22.52 2.77 7.22
C GLY A 22 -23.64 3.80 6.98
N CYS A 23 -24.90 3.35 6.87
CA CYS A 23 -26.02 4.21 6.48
C CYS A 23 -26.65 4.96 7.68
N TRP A 24 -26.44 4.47 8.92
CA TRP A 24 -26.89 5.17 10.13
C TRP A 24 -26.00 6.36 10.52
N LEU A 25 -24.72 6.35 10.13
CA LEU A 25 -23.80 7.45 10.43
C LEU A 25 -24.07 8.69 9.53
N LEU A 26 -24.53 8.47 8.29
CA LEU A 26 -24.86 9.56 7.37
C LEU A 26 -26.25 10.17 7.61
N LEU A 27 -27.20 9.44 8.21
CA LEU A 27 -28.53 9.98 8.56
C LEU A 27 -28.57 10.66 9.94
N ARG A 28 -27.61 10.40 10.83
CA ARG A 28 -27.48 11.12 12.11
C ARG A 28 -26.72 12.44 11.99
N LEU A 29 -25.96 12.64 10.91
CA LEU A 29 -25.28 13.92 10.59
C LEU A 29 -26.15 14.89 9.76
N ARG A 30 -27.40 14.53 9.44
CA ARG A 30 -28.35 15.42 8.74
C ARG A 30 -29.50 15.93 9.60
N ARG A 31 -29.49 15.67 10.91
CA ARG A 31 -30.52 16.14 11.86
C ARG A 31 -29.97 16.83 13.10
N LEU A 32 -28.96 17.69 12.89
CA LEU A 32 -28.63 18.83 13.75
C LEU A 32 -28.34 20.03 12.85
N LYS A 33 -29.37 20.51 12.16
CA LYS A 33 -29.47 21.87 11.63
C LYS A 33 -30.72 22.47 12.27
N SER A 34 -30.59 23.64 12.89
CA SER A 34 -31.44 24.22 13.94
C SER A 34 -30.90 23.78 15.31
N VAL A 35 -30.07 24.53 15.99
CA VAL A 35 -30.18 25.95 16.37
C VAL A 35 -28.78 26.60 16.30
N GLY A 36 -28.72 27.92 16.08
CA GLY A 36 -27.52 28.68 15.71
C GLY A 36 -26.31 28.61 16.66
N GLY A 37 -25.15 28.86 16.07
CA GLY A 37 -23.87 29.04 16.75
C GLY A 37 -22.71 28.70 15.82
N CYS A 38 -21.97 29.70 15.36
CA CYS A 38 -20.67 29.50 14.71
C CYS A 38 -19.71 28.85 15.72
N PHE A 39 -19.24 27.63 15.47
CA PHE A 39 -18.10 27.06 16.18
C PHE A 39 -16.96 26.84 15.20
N ASN A 40 -15.91 27.60 15.43
CA ASN A 40 -14.62 27.53 14.76
C ASN A 40 -13.84 26.39 15.45
N ILE A 41 -13.51 25.32 14.73
CA ILE A 41 -12.83 24.15 15.31
C ILE A 41 -11.32 24.36 15.12
N ASN A 42 -10.69 24.92 16.16
CA ASN A 42 -9.24 25.00 16.31
C ASN A 42 -8.86 24.44 17.68
N SER A 43 -8.86 23.12 17.87
CA SER A 43 -8.04 22.48 18.92
C SER A 43 -8.05 20.96 18.82
N PHE A 44 -6.90 20.40 19.19
CA PHE A 44 -6.43 19.02 19.09
C PHE A 44 -7.03 18.05 20.14
N GLU A 45 -8.02 18.48 20.92
CA GLU A 45 -8.47 17.74 22.10
C GLU A 45 -9.78 16.94 21.94
N ASP A 46 -10.52 17.14 20.84
CA ASP A 46 -11.80 16.43 20.63
C ASP A 46 -11.66 15.04 19.97
N GLU A 47 -10.46 14.65 19.49
CA GLU A 47 -10.23 13.35 18.85
C GLU A 47 -10.03 12.18 19.84
N ILE A 48 -9.78 12.44 21.13
CA ILE A 48 -9.41 11.41 22.11
C ILE A 48 -10.61 10.57 22.59
N LYS A 49 -11.86 11.04 22.42
CA LYS A 49 -13.05 10.34 22.94
C LYS A 49 -13.57 9.17 22.09
N LEU A 50 -12.95 8.89 20.93
CA LEU A 50 -13.31 7.73 20.09
C LEU A 50 -12.44 6.48 20.35
N TYR A 51 -11.50 6.54 21.30
CA TYR A 51 -10.42 5.55 21.48
C TYR A 51 -10.79 4.27 22.28
N ASN A 52 -12.01 4.08 22.80
CA ASN A 52 -12.29 3.00 23.76
C ASN A 52 -13.39 1.99 23.38
N ILE A 53 -13.49 1.55 22.12
CA ILE A 53 -14.37 0.42 21.76
C ILE A 53 -13.80 -0.41 20.60
N CYS A 54 -12.91 -1.37 20.88
CA CYS A 54 -12.87 -2.70 20.23
C CYS A 54 -11.56 -3.44 20.59
N HIS A 55 -11.52 -3.99 21.80
CA HIS A 55 -10.67 -5.13 22.08
C HIS A 55 -11.59 -6.34 22.26
N TRP A 56 -11.56 -7.29 21.32
CA TRP A 56 -12.10 -8.62 21.56
C TRP A 56 -11.20 -9.67 20.90
N SER A 57 -10.57 -10.45 21.75
CA SER A 57 -9.77 -11.63 21.42
C SER A 57 -10.68 -12.85 21.31
N ARG A 58 -10.45 -13.71 20.29
CA ARG A 58 -10.37 -15.17 20.47
C ARG A 58 -9.92 -15.92 19.22
N THR A 59 -9.26 -17.03 19.54
CA THR A 59 -8.59 -18.07 18.76
C THR A 59 -9.51 -18.93 17.89
N MET A 60 -9.01 -19.40 16.74
CA MET A 60 -8.76 -20.83 16.41
C MET A 60 -8.28 -20.96 14.95
N ALA A 61 -7.35 -21.90 14.74
CA ALA A 61 -6.58 -22.10 13.52
C ALA A 61 -7.39 -22.61 12.32
N LYS A 62 -7.04 -22.12 11.12
CA LYS A 62 -7.22 -22.83 9.85
C LYS A 62 -5.94 -22.70 9.03
N ASN A 63 -5.37 -23.84 8.66
CA ASN A 63 -4.16 -23.97 7.87
C ASN A 63 -4.46 -23.66 6.39
N SER A 64 -4.76 -22.39 6.11
CA SER A 64 -4.64 -21.82 4.78
C SER A 64 -3.38 -20.97 4.82
N SER A 65 -2.41 -21.19 3.94
CA SER A 65 -1.29 -20.26 3.75
C SER A 65 -1.88 -18.85 3.65
N HIS A 66 -1.71 -18.05 4.70
CA HIS A 66 -2.29 -16.72 4.75
C HIS A 66 -1.69 -15.94 3.58
N TRP A 67 -2.52 -15.28 2.77
CA TRP A 67 -2.10 -14.62 1.52
C TRP A 67 -0.86 -13.71 1.69
N SER A 68 -0.61 -13.21 2.91
CA SER A 68 0.60 -12.45 3.25
C SER A 68 1.91 -13.21 3.11
N GLN A 69 1.89 -14.56 3.11
CA GLN A 69 3.06 -15.44 2.97
C GLN A 69 3.40 -15.77 1.51
N GLY A 70 2.68 -15.19 0.54
CA GLY A 70 2.88 -15.45 -0.89
C GLY A 70 4.31 -15.19 -1.38
N LEU A 71 5.06 -14.30 -0.73
CA LEU A 71 6.46 -14.01 -1.07
C LEU A 71 7.38 -15.23 -0.90
N LEU A 72 7.18 -16.02 0.17
CA LEU A 72 8.02 -17.20 0.42
C LEU A 72 7.84 -18.26 -0.66
N ALA A 73 6.63 -18.38 -1.23
CA ALA A 73 6.39 -19.25 -2.37
C ALA A 73 7.11 -18.73 -3.62
N SER A 74 7.02 -17.42 -3.89
CA SER A 74 7.68 -16.80 -5.04
C SER A 74 9.21 -16.87 -4.98
N MET A 75 9.82 -16.91 -3.79
CA MET A 75 11.27 -17.10 -3.65
C MET A 75 11.77 -18.45 -4.21
N ASN A 76 10.88 -19.43 -4.37
CA ASN A 76 11.20 -20.75 -4.91
C ASN A 76 10.65 -20.95 -6.34
N ASP A 77 10.02 -19.93 -6.93
CA ASP A 77 9.51 -19.98 -8.31
C ASP A 77 10.61 -19.55 -9.29
N ALA A 78 11.14 -20.51 -10.05
CA ALA A 78 12.18 -20.29 -11.04
C ALA A 78 11.81 -19.23 -12.10
N ASN A 79 10.53 -19.01 -12.37
CA ASN A 79 10.09 -17.98 -13.34
C ASN A 79 10.11 -16.57 -12.75
N ALA A 80 9.96 -16.46 -11.43
CA ALA A 80 9.94 -15.19 -10.73
C ALA A 80 11.35 -14.74 -10.33
N VAL A 81 12.22 -15.69 -9.96
CA VAL A 81 13.59 -15.44 -9.51
C VAL A 81 14.45 -14.89 -10.63
N VAL A 82 15.08 -13.74 -10.39
CA VAL A 82 16.06 -13.11 -11.30
C VAL A 82 17.49 -13.22 -10.77
N HIS A 83 17.66 -13.39 -9.46
CA HIS A 83 18.95 -13.61 -8.82
C HIS A 83 18.77 -14.38 -7.52
N SER A 84 19.73 -15.22 -7.18
CA SER A 84 19.73 -15.99 -5.93
C SER A 84 21.17 -16.23 -5.49
N ASP A 85 21.48 -15.89 -4.25
CA ASP A 85 22.76 -16.21 -3.59
C ASP A 85 22.50 -16.69 -2.15
N ASP A 86 23.53 -16.86 -1.34
CA ASP A 86 23.40 -17.37 0.04
C ASP A 86 22.71 -16.38 0.99
N THR A 87 22.63 -15.11 0.63
CA THR A 87 22.13 -14.02 1.49
C THR A 87 20.73 -13.58 1.09
N VAL A 88 20.46 -13.43 -0.22
CA VAL A 88 19.21 -12.86 -0.75
C VAL A 88 18.67 -13.64 -1.95
N VAL A 89 17.38 -13.44 -2.19
CA VAL A 89 16.69 -13.83 -3.42
C VAL A 89 16.06 -12.56 -4.00
N VAL A 90 16.25 -12.34 -5.30
CA VAL A 90 15.60 -11.26 -6.02
C VAL A 90 14.55 -11.85 -6.94
N ILE A 91 13.34 -11.33 -6.88
CA ILE A 91 12.22 -11.77 -7.71
C ILE A 91 11.60 -10.58 -8.45
N LYS A 92 10.95 -10.85 -9.58
CA LYS A 92 10.02 -9.90 -10.21
C LYS A 92 8.78 -9.74 -9.34
N ASP A 93 8.32 -8.51 -9.12
CA ASP A 93 7.02 -8.29 -8.48
C ASP A 93 5.91 -8.81 -9.42
N LYS A 94 5.02 -9.65 -8.88
CA LYS A 94 3.92 -10.26 -9.65
C LYS A 94 2.93 -9.24 -10.19
N TYR A 95 2.82 -8.08 -9.55
CA TYR A 95 1.94 -6.97 -9.91
C TYR A 95 2.75 -5.67 -10.01
N PRO A 96 3.66 -5.54 -10.98
CA PRO A 96 4.64 -4.46 -11.04
C PRO A 96 3.96 -3.09 -11.10
N LYS A 97 4.47 -2.05 -10.41
CA LYS A 97 3.86 -0.71 -10.41
C LYS A 97 4.52 0.28 -11.37
N ALA A 98 5.60 -0.14 -12.02
CA ALA A 98 6.35 0.55 -13.06
C ALA A 98 6.81 -0.48 -14.11
N LEU A 99 7.55 -0.05 -15.15
CA LEU A 99 8.14 -0.95 -16.14
C LEU A 99 9.04 -2.00 -15.49
N PHE A 100 9.88 -1.59 -14.54
CA PHE A 100 10.74 -2.49 -13.76
C PHE A 100 10.36 -2.40 -12.29
N HIS A 101 9.97 -3.53 -11.73
CA HIS A 101 9.66 -3.65 -10.30
C HIS A 101 10.10 -5.01 -9.78
N PHE A 102 11.14 -5.00 -8.96
CA PHE A 102 11.69 -6.19 -8.31
C PHE A 102 11.59 -6.09 -6.80
N LEU A 103 11.69 -7.24 -6.14
CA LEU A 103 11.75 -7.37 -4.71
C LEU A 103 13.05 -8.07 -4.34
N VAL A 104 13.89 -7.44 -3.52
CA VAL A 104 15.07 -8.08 -2.91
C VAL A 104 14.66 -8.57 -1.53
N LEU A 105 14.70 -9.89 -1.32
CA LEU A 105 14.28 -10.54 -0.08
C LEU A 105 15.49 -11.21 0.59
N PRO A 106 15.78 -10.94 1.86
CA PRO A 106 16.77 -11.71 2.59
C PRO A 106 16.31 -13.16 2.77
N ARG A 107 17.24 -14.11 2.81
CA ARG A 107 16.93 -15.47 3.28
C ARG A 107 16.69 -15.51 4.79
N GLN A 108 17.34 -14.61 5.54
CA GLN A 108 17.06 -14.41 6.95
C GLN A 108 15.59 -14.03 7.16
N LYS A 109 14.94 -14.67 8.13
CA LYS A 109 13.52 -14.47 8.43
C LYS A 109 13.30 -13.18 9.22
N ILE A 110 13.26 -12.05 8.53
CA ILE A 110 12.90 -10.74 9.10
C ILE A 110 11.49 -10.41 8.66
N SER A 111 10.58 -10.15 9.61
CA SER A 111 9.15 -9.99 9.29
C SER A 111 8.84 -8.70 8.52
N SER A 112 9.51 -7.60 8.87
CA SER A 112 9.28 -6.25 8.38
C SER A 112 10.40 -5.32 8.83
N LEU A 113 10.40 -4.07 8.33
CA LEU A 113 11.34 -3.04 8.77
C LEU A 113 11.29 -2.79 10.29
N LYS A 114 10.14 -3.06 10.95
CA LYS A 114 9.97 -2.94 12.40
C LYS A 114 10.82 -3.91 13.22
N SER A 115 11.21 -5.02 12.62
CA SER A 115 11.98 -6.09 13.28
C SER A 115 13.49 -5.97 13.02
N VAL A 116 13.92 -4.96 12.26
CA VAL A 116 15.33 -4.71 11.98
C VAL A 116 16.01 -4.20 13.25
N THR A 117 17.20 -4.73 13.52
CA THR A 117 18.06 -4.33 14.63
C THR A 117 19.41 -3.84 14.11
N ALA A 118 20.25 -3.30 14.99
CA ALA A 118 21.61 -2.89 14.65
C ALA A 118 22.47 -4.04 14.06
N LYS A 119 22.13 -5.30 14.35
CA LYS A 119 22.83 -6.47 13.80
C LYS A 119 22.53 -6.72 12.32
N ASP A 120 21.40 -6.19 11.83
CA ASP A 120 20.92 -6.41 10.47
C ASP A 120 21.41 -5.32 9.49
N LEU A 121 22.18 -4.34 9.95
CA LEU A 121 22.64 -3.20 9.13
C LEU A 121 23.48 -3.65 7.93
N SER A 122 24.43 -4.56 8.13
CA SER A 122 25.25 -5.12 7.05
C SER A 122 24.42 -5.88 6.01
N LEU A 123 23.36 -6.57 6.46
CA LEU A 123 22.41 -7.24 5.57
C LEU A 123 21.62 -6.21 4.73
N LEU A 124 21.18 -5.10 5.35
CA LEU A 124 20.46 -4.05 4.65
C LEU A 124 21.31 -3.32 3.62
N GLU A 125 22.58 -3.05 3.94
CA GLU A 125 23.57 -2.52 2.98
C GLU A 125 23.76 -3.48 1.80
N TYR A 126 23.89 -4.78 2.07
CA TYR A 126 23.99 -5.79 1.03
C TYR A 126 22.74 -5.86 0.14
N ILE A 127 21.55 -5.83 0.75
CA ILE A 127 20.27 -5.79 0.03
C ILE A 127 20.21 -4.56 -0.88
N HIS A 128 20.62 -3.40 -0.37
CA HIS A 128 20.64 -2.16 -1.14
C HIS A 128 21.54 -2.27 -2.36
N LYS A 129 22.82 -2.64 -2.14
CA LYS A 129 23.80 -2.83 -3.21
C LYS A 129 23.31 -3.83 -4.26
N LYS A 130 22.70 -4.95 -3.82
CA LYS A 130 22.11 -5.93 -4.74
C LYS A 130 20.99 -5.31 -5.57
N GLY A 131 20.17 -4.45 -4.98
CA GLY A 131 19.13 -3.71 -5.69
C GLY A 131 19.70 -2.84 -6.80
N GLU A 132 20.77 -2.10 -6.54
CA GLU A 132 21.46 -1.27 -7.53
C GLU A 132 22.01 -2.10 -8.70
N GLU A 133 22.68 -3.21 -8.40
CA GLU A 133 23.18 -4.14 -9.42
C GLU A 133 22.05 -4.65 -10.32
N ILE A 134 20.89 -4.98 -9.74
CA ILE A 134 19.72 -5.45 -10.49
C ILE A 134 19.12 -4.33 -11.33
N ALA A 135 19.02 -3.11 -10.81
CA ALA A 135 18.55 -1.95 -11.56
C ALA A 135 19.45 -1.66 -12.78
N GLN A 136 20.78 -1.63 -12.58
CA GLN A 136 21.76 -1.42 -13.65
C GLN A 136 21.66 -2.48 -14.75
N LYS A 137 21.49 -3.77 -14.37
CA LYS A 137 21.29 -4.86 -15.34
C LYS A 137 19.96 -4.77 -16.07
N ALA A 138 18.92 -4.25 -15.42
CA ALA A 138 17.59 -4.16 -16.00
C ALA A 138 17.47 -3.00 -17.01
N ASN A 139 17.96 -1.82 -16.63
CA ASN A 139 17.94 -0.63 -17.48
C ASN A 139 18.90 0.45 -16.94
N THR A 140 19.86 0.88 -17.76
CA THR A 140 20.83 1.93 -17.38
C THR A 140 20.30 3.35 -17.56
N GLU A 141 19.24 3.51 -18.37
CA GLU A 141 18.71 4.82 -18.73
C GLU A 141 17.65 5.29 -17.74
N LEU A 142 16.86 4.39 -17.14
CA LEU A 142 15.78 4.78 -16.24
C LEU A 142 16.29 5.09 -14.83
N LYS A 143 15.68 6.09 -14.19
CA LYS A 143 15.86 6.33 -12.76
C LYS A 143 15.14 5.28 -11.94
N PHE A 144 15.83 4.72 -10.94
CA PHE A 144 15.26 3.80 -9.96
C PHE A 144 15.17 4.43 -8.57
N ARG A 145 14.27 3.89 -7.75
CA ARG A 145 14.27 4.08 -6.29
C ARG A 145 14.32 2.73 -5.58
N PHE A 146 14.94 2.75 -4.42
CA PHE A 146 15.18 1.61 -3.57
C PHE A 146 14.59 1.90 -2.19
N GLY A 147 13.75 1.01 -1.66
CA GLY A 147 13.14 1.28 -0.38
C GLY A 147 12.05 0.31 0.05
N TYR A 148 11.40 0.65 1.15
CA TYR A 148 10.47 -0.18 1.89
C TYR A 148 9.16 0.56 2.10
N HIS A 149 8.06 -0.18 2.13
CA HIS A 149 6.82 0.38 2.65
C HIS A 149 6.87 0.46 4.18
N ALA A 150 6.55 1.62 4.74
CA ALA A 150 6.53 1.87 6.19
C ALA A 150 5.65 0.86 6.96
N VAL A 151 4.53 0.46 6.34
CA VAL A 151 3.72 -0.68 6.76
C VAL A 151 3.63 -1.65 5.58
N PRO A 152 4.26 -2.83 5.65
CA PRO A 152 4.28 -3.76 4.52
C PRO A 152 2.91 -4.42 4.32
N SER A 153 2.57 -4.70 3.06
CA SER A 153 1.34 -5.43 2.70
C SER A 153 1.49 -6.94 2.83
N MET A 154 2.72 -7.45 2.79
CA MET A 154 3.07 -8.86 2.90
C MET A 154 4.06 -9.06 4.04
N SER A 155 4.03 -10.24 4.65
CA SER A 155 5.04 -10.63 5.63
C SER A 155 6.32 -11.05 4.92
N HIS A 156 7.45 -10.90 5.62
CA HIS A 156 8.83 -11.05 5.12
C HIS A 156 9.34 -9.74 4.53
N LEU A 157 10.49 -9.29 5.04
CA LEU A 157 11.15 -8.06 4.60
C LEU A 157 11.44 -8.15 3.10
N HIS A 158 11.12 -7.08 2.38
CA HIS A 158 11.41 -6.97 0.96
C HIS A 158 11.71 -5.51 0.63
N MET A 159 12.85 -5.28 0.00
CA MET A 159 13.17 -3.99 -0.59
C MET A 159 12.59 -3.94 -2.00
N HIS A 160 11.84 -2.90 -2.29
CA HIS A 160 11.39 -2.57 -3.64
C HIS A 160 12.55 -1.95 -4.42
N VAL A 161 12.81 -2.51 -5.61
CA VAL A 161 13.62 -1.90 -6.66
C VAL A 161 12.66 -1.50 -7.75
N ILE A 162 12.38 -0.20 -7.90
CA ILE A 162 11.30 0.27 -8.77
C ILE A 162 11.74 1.44 -9.65
N SER A 163 11.53 1.32 -10.96
CA SER A 163 11.75 2.41 -11.91
C SER A 163 10.73 3.53 -11.72
N GLN A 164 11.14 4.79 -11.96
CA GLN A 164 10.33 5.98 -11.67
C GLN A 164 9.32 6.34 -12.78
N ASP A 165 9.21 5.57 -13.85
CA ASP A 165 8.19 5.80 -14.89
C ASP A 165 6.76 5.56 -14.40
N PHE A 166 6.57 4.62 -13.46
CA PHE A 166 5.24 4.18 -12.98
C PHE A 166 4.26 3.81 -14.11
N ASN A 167 4.77 3.40 -15.27
CA ASN A 167 3.99 3.01 -16.44
C ASN A 167 3.66 1.52 -16.36
N SER A 168 2.59 1.18 -15.65
CA SER A 168 2.13 -0.20 -15.51
C SER A 168 0.60 -0.34 -15.52
N PRO A 169 0.05 -1.41 -16.13
CA PRO A 169 -1.37 -1.74 -16.01
C PRO A 169 -1.79 -2.14 -14.58
N CYS A 170 -0.86 -2.55 -13.70
CA CYS A 170 -1.17 -2.92 -12.31
C CYS A 170 -1.20 -1.71 -11.35
N LEU A 171 -0.80 -0.51 -11.81
CA LEU A 171 -1.00 0.75 -11.09
C LEU A 171 -2.44 1.23 -11.29
N LYS A 172 -3.32 0.85 -10.35
CA LYS A 172 -4.78 0.98 -10.50
C LYS A 172 -5.45 1.88 -9.45
N THR A 173 -4.87 2.00 -8.26
CA THR A 173 -5.56 2.60 -7.10
C THR A 173 -4.75 3.73 -6.49
N LYS A 174 -5.44 4.57 -5.71
CA LYS A 174 -4.79 5.63 -4.92
C LYS A 174 -3.73 5.10 -3.97
N LYS A 175 -4.02 3.99 -3.32
CA LYS A 175 -3.07 3.30 -2.45
C LYS A 175 -1.80 2.90 -3.21
N HIS A 176 -1.94 2.36 -4.43
CA HIS A 176 -0.76 1.97 -5.23
C HIS A 176 0.10 3.18 -5.62
N TRP A 177 -0.48 4.35 -5.89
CA TRP A 177 0.32 5.53 -6.19
C TRP A 177 1.00 6.07 -4.92
N ASN A 178 0.19 6.39 -3.92
CA ASN A 178 0.68 7.06 -2.72
C ASN A 178 1.65 6.19 -1.91
N SER A 179 1.58 4.86 -2.00
CA SER A 179 2.53 3.99 -1.29
C SER A 179 3.97 4.11 -1.79
N PHE A 180 4.18 4.53 -3.05
CA PHE A 180 5.52 4.72 -3.61
C PHE A 180 5.93 6.19 -3.72
N THR A 181 4.97 7.14 -3.78
CA THR A 181 5.25 8.55 -4.06
C THR A 181 5.08 9.48 -2.86
N THR A 182 4.95 8.93 -1.66
CA THR A 182 4.87 9.69 -0.39
C THR A 182 5.90 9.16 0.61
N GLU A 183 5.96 9.75 1.80
CA GLU A 183 6.79 9.30 2.92
C GLU A 183 6.46 7.88 3.40
N TYR A 184 5.36 7.28 2.91
CA TYR A 184 5.09 5.87 3.10
C TYR A 184 6.15 4.96 2.46
N PHE A 185 6.83 5.45 1.42
CA PHE A 185 7.99 4.77 0.85
C PHE A 185 9.26 5.28 1.53
N VAL A 186 9.81 4.46 2.42
CA VAL A 186 11.04 4.72 3.15
C VAL A 186 12.22 4.34 2.26
N ASP A 187 12.99 5.32 1.80
CA ASP A 187 14.19 5.05 1.02
C ASP A 187 15.19 4.20 1.82
N SER A 188 15.87 3.27 1.14
CA SER A 188 16.84 2.37 1.79
C SER A 188 18.11 3.10 2.23
N GLU A 189 18.49 4.19 1.55
CA GLU A 189 19.66 5.00 1.91
C GLU A 189 19.31 6.03 2.99
N GLY A 190 20.13 6.10 4.04
CA GLY A 190 20.17 7.23 4.98
C GLY A 190 18.96 7.43 5.91
N LYS A 191 17.94 6.55 5.88
CA LYS A 191 16.71 6.71 6.68
C LYS A 191 16.37 5.54 7.59
N ILE A 192 17.04 4.40 7.51
CA ILE A 192 16.67 3.21 8.31
C ILE A 192 16.85 3.47 9.82
N GLU A 193 17.88 4.20 10.22
CA GLU A 193 18.14 4.56 11.63
C GLU A 193 17.12 5.58 12.21
N LYS A 194 16.43 6.34 11.33
CA LYS A 194 15.59 7.49 11.73
C LYS A 194 14.09 7.21 11.67
N VAL A 195 13.65 5.96 11.50
CA VAL A 195 12.21 5.66 11.45
C VAL A 195 11.70 5.34 12.86
N PRO A 196 10.98 6.25 13.55
CA PRO A 196 10.19 5.90 14.73
C PRO A 196 9.01 5.02 14.30
N LEU A 197 9.28 3.73 14.12
CA LEU A 197 8.35 2.70 13.64
C LEU A 197 7.14 2.48 14.57
N ASN A 198 7.22 3.02 15.79
CA ASN A 198 6.23 2.95 16.86
C ASN A 198 5.09 3.96 16.70
N SER A 199 5.23 5.05 15.94
CA SER A 199 4.21 6.12 15.90
C SER A 199 3.37 6.18 14.61
N TRP A 200 3.73 5.42 13.56
CA TRP A 200 3.18 5.64 12.20
C TRP A 200 2.18 4.57 11.72
N GLY A 201 1.99 3.47 12.47
CA GLY A 201 1.36 2.25 11.95
C GLY A 201 -0.12 2.35 11.54
N PHE A 202 -0.92 3.17 12.23
CA PHE A 202 -2.37 3.19 12.04
C PHE A 202 -2.88 4.44 11.30
N PHE A 203 -2.25 5.60 11.55
CA PHE A 203 -2.68 6.88 10.97
C PHE A 203 -2.36 6.97 9.48
N VAL A 204 -1.19 6.47 9.05
CA VAL A 204 -0.69 6.73 7.68
C VAL A 204 -1.46 5.95 6.62
N SER A 205 -1.87 4.70 6.90
CA SER A 205 -2.62 3.90 5.92
C SER A 205 -3.99 4.52 5.59
N HIS A 206 -4.66 5.15 6.55
CA HIS A 206 -5.92 5.85 6.30
C HIS A 206 -5.67 7.19 5.59
N VAL A 207 -4.62 7.92 5.97
CA VAL A 207 -4.24 9.20 5.36
C VAL A 207 -3.87 9.03 3.87
N LEU A 208 -3.27 7.91 3.46
CA LEU A 208 -3.00 7.61 2.04
C LEU A 208 -4.26 7.69 1.17
N PHE A 209 -5.45 7.43 1.73
CA PHE A 209 -6.70 7.50 0.97
C PHE A 209 -7.19 8.94 0.75
N PHE A 210 -6.86 9.85 1.66
CA PHE A 210 -7.31 11.25 1.63
C PHE A 210 -6.36 12.18 0.88
N ILE A 211 -5.10 11.78 0.66
CA ILE A 211 -4.13 12.56 -0.13
C ILE A 211 -4.53 12.61 -1.61
N PHE A 212 -4.49 13.81 -2.22
CA PHE A 212 -4.70 14.01 -3.66
C PHE A 212 -3.58 13.38 -4.50
N PHE A 213 -3.87 12.93 -5.72
CA PHE A 213 -2.82 12.44 -6.62
C PHE A 213 -1.89 13.59 -6.98
N ARG A 214 -0.65 13.56 -6.53
CA ARG A 214 0.40 14.50 -6.96
C ARG A 214 1.40 13.77 -7.84
N CYS A 215 1.70 14.33 -9.01
CA CYS A 215 2.80 13.85 -9.83
C CYS A 215 4.11 13.85 -9.02
N HIS A 216 4.88 12.76 -9.06
CA HIS A 216 6.11 12.65 -8.28
C HIS A 216 7.22 13.56 -8.85
N VAL A 217 7.15 13.91 -10.14
CA VAL A 217 8.07 14.83 -10.83
C VAL A 217 7.65 16.28 -10.59
N CYS A 218 6.57 16.75 -11.25
CA CYS A 218 6.21 18.18 -11.25
C CYS A 218 5.19 18.61 -10.19
N LYS A 219 4.78 17.70 -9.30
CA LYS A 219 3.83 17.94 -8.18
C LYS A 219 2.41 18.37 -8.56
N LYS A 220 2.08 18.44 -9.86
CA LYS A 220 0.72 18.73 -10.36
C LYS A 220 -0.29 17.74 -9.80
N GLN A 221 -1.47 18.25 -9.43
CA GLN A 221 -2.54 17.46 -8.84
C GLN A 221 -3.50 16.90 -9.89
N PHE A 222 -4.02 15.70 -9.63
CA PHE A 222 -4.96 15.01 -10.50
C PHE A 222 -6.14 14.46 -9.69
N PRO A 223 -7.36 14.42 -10.28
CA PRO A 223 -8.53 13.87 -9.60
C PRO A 223 -8.58 12.34 -9.68
N THR A 224 -7.98 11.72 -10.70
CA THR A 224 -8.11 10.28 -10.96
C THR A 224 -6.79 9.63 -11.38
N ILE A 225 -6.64 8.32 -11.13
CA ILE A 225 -5.50 7.52 -11.62
C ILE A 225 -5.36 7.60 -13.15
N PRO A 226 -6.41 7.45 -13.97
CA PRO A 226 -6.27 7.58 -15.43
C PRO A 226 -5.70 8.92 -15.87
N SER A 227 -6.18 10.04 -15.29
CA SER A 227 -5.66 11.37 -15.61
C SER A 227 -4.19 11.55 -15.19
N LEU A 228 -3.80 10.96 -14.06
CA LEU A 228 -2.42 10.94 -13.61
C LEU A 228 -1.54 10.08 -14.54
N LYS A 229 -2.01 8.90 -14.94
CA LYS A 229 -1.28 8.00 -15.84
C LYS A 229 -1.05 8.61 -17.22
N ALA A 230 -2.05 9.31 -17.75
CA ALA A 230 -1.90 10.07 -19.00
C ALA A 230 -0.89 11.22 -18.87
N HIS A 231 -0.68 11.73 -17.65
CA HIS A 231 0.28 12.79 -17.40
C HIS A 231 1.72 12.31 -17.18
N ILE A 232 1.92 11.24 -16.40
CA ILE A 232 3.27 10.80 -16.00
C ILE A 232 4.12 10.36 -17.19
N VAL A 233 3.50 9.83 -18.25
CA VAL A 233 4.19 9.42 -19.49
C VAL A 233 4.77 10.59 -20.28
N MET A 234 4.41 11.84 -19.94
CA MET A 234 4.99 13.03 -20.56
C MET A 234 6.29 13.47 -19.89
N HIS A 235 6.65 12.91 -18.73
CA HIS A 235 7.91 13.24 -18.06
C HIS A 235 9.03 12.35 -18.57
N ASP A 236 10.18 12.96 -18.83
CA ASP A 236 11.42 12.23 -18.98
C ASP A 236 11.91 11.80 -17.58
N VAL A 237 12.02 10.49 -17.38
CA VAL A 237 12.51 9.87 -16.14
C VAL A 237 13.85 9.17 -16.35
N THR A 238 14.56 9.53 -17.42
CA THR A 238 15.90 9.01 -17.68
C THR A 238 16.94 9.67 -16.78
N VAL A 239 18.03 8.96 -16.54
CA VAL A 239 19.21 9.47 -15.85
C VAL A 239 19.89 10.44 -16.80
N LEU A 240 20.07 11.68 -16.36
CA LEU A 240 20.87 12.65 -17.10
C LEU A 240 22.30 12.10 -17.17
N LYS A 241 22.79 11.83 -18.38
CA LYS A 241 24.21 11.51 -18.59
C LYS A 241 24.96 12.82 -18.55
N ASP A 242 25.71 13.05 -17.47
CA ASP A 242 26.71 14.11 -17.46
C ASP A 242 27.72 13.79 -18.58
N SER A 243 27.66 14.58 -19.66
CA SER A 243 28.49 14.49 -20.87
C SER A 243 29.92 14.96 -20.61
#